data_AF-A0A7S0BZV4-F1
#
_entry.id   AF-A0A7S0BZV4-F1
#
_cell.length_a   1.000
_cell.length_b   1.000
_cell.length_c   1.000
_cell.angle_alpha   90.00
_cell.angle_beta   90.00
_cell.angle_gamma   90.00
#
_symmetry.space_group_name_H-M   'P 1'
#
loop_
_entity.id
_entity.type
_entity.pdbx_description
1 polymer ?
#
loop_
_entity_poly.entity_id
_entity_poly.type
_entity_poly.pdbx_seq_one_letter_code
_entity_poly.pdbx_strand_id
1 'polypeptide(L)'
;MREDEAIVLIGVTPPLAKYFGFTFYLNNVEYNVGDSNGGYGKGIPTVIKPEDGRSHIQASLEDPINPSNMNVTSNGSYDDAFNKDFVLISSPDQNIVSTIKDQLIKLGVPESIFNVQGLSSETIDFGIEEKHDVVSPLFRMAFFDDEDDMTDYLRSIPWSLLRVTPKVMTNETIPFDRIERDVRSADATTQEYLRPSMNQLVREIKQQFKGRDGFEARSLVVDADPDKCIDERTKCFFENTDSAYFGNFPGRLFPEYGHFVVIGVNHVEAGYARYSSVTLYGAREFISVGSFTSVGDMKGSVDRYIPDDPYKDQFYAMHFKRNCTGMEYCIDVPLEGEGSMVARDTQIFMDRAYMDPNGTNGPDPAKLLPFRVIYIEEQPLSSKVSMGKERFSQIRKRLFPGKDDKNTTVQGLNVPYPPYPIE
;
A
#
# COMPACT_ATOMS: atom_id res chain seq x y z
N MET A 1 -23.55 3.42 -10.58
CA MET A 1 -24.51 2.39 -11.06
C MET A 1 -25.86 2.65 -10.41
N ARG A 2 -26.98 2.22 -11.00
CA ARG A 2 -28.30 2.31 -10.35
C ARG A 2 -28.48 1.20 -9.30
N GLU A 3 -29.47 1.37 -8.43
CA GLU A 3 -29.85 0.38 -7.40
C GLU A 3 -30.40 -0.95 -7.96
N ASP A 4 -30.81 -0.99 -9.23
CA ASP A 4 -31.30 -2.21 -9.88
C ASP A 4 -30.25 -2.85 -10.82
N GLU A 5 -28.99 -2.43 -10.72
CA GLU A 5 -27.90 -2.95 -11.56
C GLU A 5 -26.99 -3.91 -10.80
N ALA A 6 -26.18 -4.66 -11.54
CA ALA A 6 -25.09 -5.43 -10.98
C ALA A 6 -23.81 -5.27 -11.79
N ILE A 7 -22.68 -5.47 -11.12
CA ILE A 7 -21.40 -5.75 -11.72
C ILE A 7 -21.16 -7.25 -11.57
N VAL A 8 -20.85 -7.94 -12.67
CA VAL A 8 -20.59 -9.38 -12.67
C VAL A 8 -19.23 -9.63 -13.27
N LEU A 9 -18.34 -10.26 -12.51
CA LEU A 9 -17.05 -10.74 -12.97
C LEU A 9 -17.09 -12.27 -13.08
N ILE A 10 -16.80 -12.80 -14.26
CA ILE A 10 -16.82 -14.25 -14.53
C ILE A 10 -15.51 -14.62 -15.19
N GLY A 11 -14.86 -15.69 -14.74
CA GLY A 11 -13.64 -16.17 -15.38
C GLY A 11 -12.88 -17.17 -14.53
N VAL A 12 -11.58 -17.22 -14.76
CA VAL A 12 -10.64 -18.09 -14.03
C VAL A 12 -9.83 -17.25 -13.06
N THR A 13 -9.65 -17.70 -11.82
CA THR A 13 -8.72 -17.11 -10.84
C THR A 13 -7.27 -17.20 -11.33
N PRO A 14 -6.33 -16.42 -10.77
CA PRO A 14 -4.95 -16.40 -11.25
C PRO A 14 -4.26 -17.76 -11.06
N PRO A 15 -3.18 -18.03 -11.83
CA PRO A 15 -2.22 -19.07 -11.50
C PRO A 15 -1.68 -18.94 -10.08
N LEU A 16 -1.05 -20.02 -9.61
CA LEU A 16 -0.54 -20.10 -8.24
C LEU A 16 0.35 -18.89 -7.93
N ALA A 17 -0.01 -18.19 -6.88
CA ALA A 17 0.64 -16.97 -6.43
C ALA A 17 0.56 -16.88 -4.90
N LYS A 18 1.24 -15.90 -4.31
CA LYS A 18 1.14 -15.70 -2.85
C LYS A 18 -0.19 -15.11 -2.40
N TYR A 19 -0.92 -14.44 -3.29
CA TYR A 19 -2.20 -13.82 -2.97
C TYR A 19 -2.96 -13.36 -4.21
N PHE A 20 -4.28 -13.42 -4.11
CA PHE A 20 -5.17 -12.54 -4.86
C PHE A 20 -6.31 -12.05 -3.95
N GLY A 21 -6.97 -10.96 -4.32
CA GLY A 21 -8.12 -10.47 -3.58
C GLY A 21 -8.99 -9.51 -4.38
N PHE A 22 -10.30 -9.58 -4.17
CA PHE A 22 -11.30 -8.73 -4.77
C PHE A 22 -11.93 -7.84 -3.70
N THR A 23 -11.85 -6.53 -3.89
CA THR A 23 -12.40 -5.56 -2.94
C THR A 23 -13.07 -4.42 -3.68
N PHE A 24 -14.28 -4.08 -3.26
CA PHE A 24 -14.97 -2.88 -3.71
C PHE A 24 -14.65 -1.72 -2.78
N TYR A 25 -14.32 -0.58 -3.37
CA TYR A 25 -14.00 0.65 -2.65
C TYR A 25 -15.04 1.72 -2.91
N LEU A 26 -15.46 2.43 -1.86
CA LEU A 26 -16.07 3.74 -1.99
C LEU A 26 -14.95 4.74 -2.30
N ASN A 27 -14.84 5.14 -3.56
CA ASN A 27 -13.72 5.93 -4.03
C ASN A 27 -13.99 7.42 -3.85
N ASN A 28 -15.05 7.95 -4.47
CA ASN A 28 -15.37 9.38 -4.45
C ASN A 28 -16.81 9.63 -4.00
N VAL A 29 -16.99 10.54 -3.06
CA VAL A 29 -18.30 11.07 -2.65
C VAL A 29 -18.39 12.58 -2.90
N GLU A 30 -19.60 13.14 -3.03
CA GLU A 30 -19.76 14.59 -3.14
C GLU A 30 -19.18 15.30 -1.89
N TYR A 31 -18.37 16.35 -2.10
CA TYR A 31 -17.77 17.15 -1.03
C TYR A 31 -18.65 18.36 -0.71
N ASN A 32 -19.10 18.47 0.54
CA ASN A 32 -19.66 19.71 1.05
C ASN A 32 -18.54 20.63 1.56
N VAL A 33 -18.45 21.82 0.99
CA VAL A 33 -17.48 22.85 1.38
C VAL A 33 -17.77 23.31 2.83
N GLY A 34 -17.17 22.64 3.81
CA GLY A 34 -17.36 22.92 5.23
C GLY A 34 -16.55 22.01 6.18
N ASP A 35 -16.26 20.77 5.78
CA ASP A 35 -15.55 19.78 6.62
C ASP A 35 -14.02 19.88 6.45
N SER A 36 -13.42 20.91 7.03
CA SER A 36 -11.97 21.16 6.98
C SER A 36 -11.13 20.33 7.96
N ASN A 37 -11.71 19.33 8.64
CA ASN A 37 -11.04 18.61 9.73
C ASN A 37 -10.60 17.17 9.40
N GLY A 38 -10.85 16.67 8.18
CA GLY A 38 -10.45 15.31 7.76
C GLY A 38 -8.97 15.17 7.39
N GLY A 39 -8.07 15.67 8.23
CA GLY A 39 -6.64 15.41 8.13
C GLY A 39 -6.23 14.43 9.21
N TYR A 40 -5.63 13.30 8.82
CA TYR A 40 -4.78 12.55 9.75
C TYR A 40 -3.80 13.52 10.43
N GLY A 41 -3.54 13.28 11.72
CA GLY A 41 -2.78 14.18 12.60
C GLY A 41 -1.52 14.77 11.96
N LYS A 42 -1.19 16.02 12.35
CA LYS A 42 -0.01 16.78 11.94
C LYS A 42 1.15 15.91 11.43
N GLY A 43 1.42 15.93 10.12
CA GLY A 43 2.63 15.33 9.54
C GLY A 43 2.42 14.28 8.45
N ILE A 44 1.18 13.92 8.12
CA ILE A 44 0.83 13.19 6.88
C ILE A 44 0.46 14.25 5.84
N PRO A 45 1.00 14.22 4.60
CA PRO A 45 0.66 15.20 3.56
C PRO A 45 -0.85 15.27 3.39
N THR A 46 -1.42 16.39 3.81
CA THR A 46 -2.85 16.68 3.70
C THR A 46 -3.19 16.75 2.22
N VAL A 47 -4.22 16.01 1.86
CA VAL A 47 -4.84 15.95 0.54
C VAL A 47 -5.01 17.35 -0.04
N ILE A 48 -4.52 17.54 -1.26
CA ILE A 48 -4.86 18.69 -2.11
C ILE A 48 -6.39 18.76 -2.13
N LYS A 49 -6.98 19.89 -1.69
CA LYS A 49 -8.43 20.13 -1.84
C LYS A 49 -8.81 19.73 -3.26
N PRO A 50 -9.63 18.69 -3.46
CA PRO A 50 -9.92 18.22 -4.81
C PRO A 50 -10.57 19.36 -5.57
N GLU A 51 -9.95 19.77 -6.69
CA GLU A 51 -10.44 20.88 -7.53
C GLU A 51 -11.82 20.54 -8.14
N ASP A 52 -12.19 19.27 -8.14
CA ASP A 52 -13.43 18.70 -8.65
C ASP A 52 -14.61 18.74 -7.66
N GLY A 53 -14.40 19.18 -6.42
CA GLY A 53 -15.46 19.21 -5.41
C GLY A 53 -15.91 17.83 -4.94
N ARG A 54 -15.03 16.82 -4.95
CA ARG A 54 -15.32 15.46 -4.45
C ARG A 54 -14.36 15.04 -3.34
N SER A 55 -14.84 14.28 -2.36
CA SER A 55 -14.01 13.65 -1.32
C SER A 55 -13.55 12.28 -1.79
N HIS A 56 -12.24 12.06 -1.86
CA HIS A 56 -11.66 10.74 -2.13
C HIS A 56 -11.56 9.93 -0.83
N ILE A 57 -12.56 9.11 -0.51
CA ILE A 57 -12.59 8.28 0.71
C ILE A 57 -11.64 7.09 0.56
N GLN A 58 -11.77 6.30 -0.51
CA GLN A 58 -10.94 5.12 -0.77
C GLN A 58 -11.02 4.06 0.36
N ALA A 59 -12.20 3.84 0.92
CA ALA A 59 -12.48 2.84 1.96
C ALA A 59 -13.10 1.59 1.35
N SER A 60 -12.72 0.40 1.82
CA SER A 60 -13.39 -0.83 1.39
C SER A 60 -14.84 -0.85 1.88
N LEU A 61 -15.75 -1.38 1.05
CA LEU A 61 -17.18 -1.46 1.32
C LEU A 61 -17.56 -2.72 2.09
N GLU A 62 -16.80 -3.80 1.92
CA GLU A 62 -16.99 -5.11 2.53
C GLU A 62 -15.62 -5.76 2.78
N ASP A 63 -15.61 -6.90 3.47
CA ASP A 63 -14.43 -7.74 3.52
C ASP A 63 -14.04 -8.28 2.13
N PRO A 64 -12.74 -8.40 1.84
CA PRO A 64 -12.25 -8.93 0.59
C PRO A 64 -12.70 -10.38 0.34
N ILE A 65 -12.90 -10.70 -0.94
CA ILE A 65 -12.99 -12.08 -1.39
C ILE A 65 -11.63 -12.51 -1.91
N ASN A 66 -11.06 -13.55 -1.34
CA ASN A 66 -9.67 -13.97 -1.50
C ASN A 66 -9.57 -15.52 -1.46
N PRO A 67 -8.40 -16.13 -1.67
CA PRO A 67 -8.26 -17.59 -1.69
C PRO A 67 -8.78 -18.33 -0.45
N SER A 68 -8.87 -17.68 0.72
CA SER A 68 -9.35 -18.30 1.96
C SER A 68 -10.87 -18.43 2.02
N ASN A 69 -11.63 -17.57 1.33
CA ASN A 69 -13.10 -17.51 1.43
C ASN A 69 -13.84 -17.54 0.08
N MET A 70 -13.12 -17.56 -1.04
CA MET A 70 -13.74 -17.55 -2.37
C MET A 70 -14.34 -18.92 -2.73
N ASN A 71 -15.58 -18.90 -3.19
CA ASN A 71 -16.25 -20.02 -3.83
C ASN A 71 -15.73 -20.23 -5.25
N VAL A 72 -15.20 -21.42 -5.53
CA VAL A 72 -14.52 -21.78 -6.79
C VAL A 72 -14.84 -23.22 -7.20
N THR A 73 -14.39 -23.65 -8.38
CA THR A 73 -14.56 -25.04 -8.88
C THR A 73 -13.65 -26.05 -8.16
N SER A 74 -13.75 -26.10 -6.83
CA SER A 74 -13.30 -27.13 -5.88
C SER A 74 -13.47 -26.60 -4.45
N ASN A 75 -14.04 -27.39 -3.54
CA ASN A 75 -14.00 -27.06 -2.11
C ASN A 75 -12.64 -27.48 -1.56
N GLY A 76 -11.73 -26.53 -1.37
CA GLY A 76 -10.35 -26.84 -1.01
C GLY A 76 -9.68 -25.84 -0.08
N SER A 77 -8.41 -26.12 0.20
CA SER A 77 -7.48 -25.26 0.94
C SER A 77 -7.20 -23.95 0.19
N TYR A 78 -6.50 -23.02 0.83
CA TYR A 78 -6.06 -21.74 0.23
C TYR A 78 -5.47 -21.91 -1.18
N ASP A 79 -4.60 -22.91 -1.36
CA ASP A 79 -3.90 -23.13 -2.65
C ASP A 79 -4.82 -23.73 -3.72
N ASP A 80 -5.96 -24.32 -3.32
CA ASP A 80 -6.94 -24.87 -4.26
C ASP A 80 -7.80 -23.78 -4.92
N ALA A 81 -7.71 -22.53 -4.48
CA ALA A 81 -8.50 -21.44 -5.07
C ALA A 81 -7.91 -20.85 -6.36
N PHE A 82 -6.68 -21.24 -6.73
CA PHE A 82 -5.97 -20.76 -7.92
C PHE A 82 -6.29 -21.59 -9.17
N ASN A 83 -6.26 -20.97 -10.36
CA ASN A 83 -6.63 -21.57 -11.64
C ASN A 83 -8.02 -22.23 -11.62
N LYS A 84 -9.02 -21.56 -11.04
CA LYS A 84 -10.40 -22.06 -10.91
C LYS A 84 -11.43 -21.12 -11.49
N ASP A 85 -12.48 -21.70 -12.05
CA ASP A 85 -13.63 -20.91 -12.48
C ASP A 85 -14.34 -20.32 -11.25
N PHE A 86 -14.71 -19.04 -11.36
CA PHE A 86 -15.46 -18.30 -10.37
C PHE A 86 -16.46 -17.35 -11.04
N VAL A 87 -17.47 -16.96 -10.27
CA VAL A 87 -18.38 -15.87 -10.60
C VAL A 87 -18.52 -14.99 -9.38
N LEU A 88 -18.29 -13.69 -9.54
CA LEU A 88 -18.50 -12.66 -8.54
C LEU A 88 -19.62 -11.73 -8.99
N ILE A 89 -20.66 -11.60 -8.16
CA ILE A 89 -21.83 -10.74 -8.43
C ILE A 89 -21.87 -9.66 -7.34
N SER A 90 -21.75 -8.40 -7.76
CA SER A 90 -21.82 -7.25 -6.86
C SER A 90 -23.04 -6.41 -7.23
N SER A 91 -23.98 -6.27 -6.30
CA SER A 91 -25.23 -5.54 -6.54
C SER A 91 -25.79 -4.98 -5.23
N PRO A 92 -26.48 -3.83 -5.28
CA PRO A 92 -27.28 -3.34 -4.17
C PRO A 92 -28.58 -4.11 -3.93
N ASP A 93 -29.05 -4.92 -4.88
CA ASP A 93 -30.37 -5.56 -4.79
C ASP A 93 -30.28 -7.10 -4.81
N GLN A 94 -30.78 -7.73 -3.75
CA GLN A 94 -30.86 -9.18 -3.59
C GLN A 94 -31.72 -9.85 -4.69
N ASN A 95 -32.74 -9.17 -5.21
CA ASN A 95 -33.55 -9.67 -6.33
C ASN A 95 -32.74 -9.77 -7.62
N ILE A 96 -31.88 -8.78 -7.88
CA ILE A 96 -31.00 -8.77 -9.04
C ILE A 96 -29.96 -9.88 -8.92
N VAL A 97 -29.35 -10.07 -7.74
CA VAL A 97 -28.43 -11.18 -7.49
C VAL A 97 -29.09 -12.53 -7.76
N SER A 98 -30.29 -12.75 -7.20
CA SER A 98 -31.04 -14.00 -7.37
C SER A 98 -31.39 -14.26 -8.83
N THR A 99 -31.83 -13.22 -9.55
CA THR A 99 -32.15 -13.30 -10.98
C THR A 99 -30.92 -13.66 -11.82
N ILE A 100 -29.76 -13.05 -11.53
CA ILE A 100 -28.51 -13.33 -12.25
C ILE A 100 -28.07 -14.78 -12.00
N LYS A 101 -28.08 -15.23 -10.73
CA LYS A 101 -27.76 -16.62 -10.38
C LYS A 101 -28.64 -17.61 -11.13
N ASP A 102 -29.96 -17.40 -11.13
CA ASP A 102 -30.92 -18.27 -11.84
C ASP A 102 -30.65 -18.36 -13.34
N GLN A 103 -30.28 -17.24 -13.99
CA GLN A 103 -29.95 -17.24 -15.41
C GLN A 103 -28.63 -17.97 -15.69
N LEU A 104 -27.61 -17.75 -14.86
CA LEU A 104 -26.32 -18.44 -15.00
C LEU A 104 -26.45 -19.95 -14.75
N ILE A 105 -27.24 -20.37 -13.77
CA ILE A 105 -27.55 -21.79 -13.51
C ILE A 105 -28.22 -22.44 -14.73
N LYS A 106 -29.18 -21.76 -15.36
CA LYS A 106 -29.83 -22.25 -16.60
C LYS A 106 -28.86 -22.40 -17.77
N LEU A 107 -27.76 -21.66 -17.76
CA LEU A 107 -26.67 -21.75 -18.74
C LEU A 107 -25.62 -22.82 -18.35
N GLY A 108 -25.81 -23.52 -17.23
CA GLY A 108 -24.93 -24.60 -16.77
C GLY A 108 -23.82 -24.16 -15.82
N VAL A 109 -23.84 -22.91 -15.34
CA VAL A 109 -22.88 -22.46 -14.31
C VAL A 109 -23.23 -23.10 -12.97
N PRO A 110 -22.30 -23.80 -12.31
CA PRO A 110 -22.57 -24.43 -11.02
C PRO A 110 -22.82 -23.40 -9.92
N GLU A 111 -23.82 -23.64 -9.07
CA GLU A 111 -24.16 -22.73 -7.98
C GLU A 111 -23.00 -22.54 -6.98
N SER A 112 -22.15 -23.57 -6.83
CA SER A 112 -21.04 -23.61 -5.87
C SER A 112 -19.90 -22.64 -6.15
N ILE A 113 -19.91 -21.92 -7.28
CA ILE A 113 -18.83 -20.97 -7.65
C ILE A 113 -19.30 -19.51 -7.61
N PHE A 114 -20.53 -19.28 -7.14
CA PHE A 114 -21.04 -17.93 -6.97
C PHE A 114 -20.52 -17.29 -5.68
N ASN A 115 -19.99 -16.10 -5.84
CA ASN A 115 -19.59 -15.18 -4.79
C ASN A 115 -20.46 -13.93 -4.90
N VAL A 116 -20.93 -13.40 -3.77
CA VAL A 116 -21.81 -12.22 -3.74
C VAL A 116 -21.18 -11.15 -2.87
N GLN A 117 -21.15 -9.92 -3.37
CA GLN A 117 -20.82 -8.72 -2.61
C GLN A 117 -22.03 -7.79 -2.59
N GLY A 118 -22.60 -7.57 -1.41
CA GLY A 118 -23.82 -6.80 -1.21
C GLY A 118 -23.52 -5.32 -1.06
N LEU A 119 -23.76 -4.53 -2.10
CA LEU A 119 -23.43 -3.11 -2.06
C LEU A 119 -24.54 -2.33 -1.33
N SER A 120 -24.38 -2.07 -0.03
CA SER A 120 -25.44 -1.44 0.78
C SER A 120 -25.78 0.01 0.35
N SER A 121 -27.07 0.27 0.10
CA SER A 121 -27.62 1.63 -0.09
C SER A 121 -27.57 2.49 1.18
N GLU A 122 -27.26 1.92 2.35
CA GLU A 122 -26.99 2.71 3.57
C GLU A 122 -25.65 3.44 3.49
N THR A 123 -24.73 2.92 2.65
CA THR A 123 -23.34 3.39 2.54
C THR A 123 -23.07 4.16 1.25
N ILE A 124 -23.75 3.79 0.16
CA ILE A 124 -23.45 4.28 -1.19
C ILE A 124 -24.65 5.04 -1.75
N ASP A 125 -24.43 6.27 -2.22
CA ASP A 125 -25.39 6.99 -3.05
C ASP A 125 -25.31 6.52 -4.51
N PHE A 126 -26.20 5.61 -4.89
CA PHE A 126 -26.24 5.03 -6.22
C PHE A 126 -26.83 5.98 -7.28
N GLY A 127 -26.15 6.05 -8.42
CA GLY A 127 -26.72 6.59 -9.65
C GLY A 127 -25.74 6.60 -10.81
N ILE A 128 -26.13 7.24 -11.90
CA ILE A 128 -25.32 7.35 -13.13
C ILE A 128 -24.93 8.79 -13.46
N GLU A 129 -25.44 9.75 -12.70
CA GLU A 129 -25.09 11.16 -12.80
C GLU A 129 -23.82 11.46 -12.00
N GLU A 130 -23.13 12.54 -12.35
CA GLU A 130 -21.84 12.94 -11.78
C GLU A 130 -21.86 13.15 -10.25
N LYS A 131 -23.01 13.56 -9.72
CA LYS A 131 -23.22 13.84 -8.29
C LYS A 131 -23.18 12.58 -7.40
N HIS A 132 -23.47 11.41 -7.97
CA HIS A 132 -23.54 10.16 -7.22
C HIS A 132 -22.16 9.57 -6.97
N ASP A 133 -22.10 8.63 -6.02
CA ASP A 133 -20.85 8.05 -5.56
C ASP A 133 -20.15 7.21 -6.64
N VAL A 134 -18.81 7.24 -6.59
CA VAL A 134 -17.97 6.38 -7.42
C VAL A 134 -17.50 5.20 -6.60
N VAL A 135 -17.90 4.00 -7.02
CA VAL A 135 -17.36 2.75 -6.52
C VAL A 135 -16.26 2.24 -7.44
N SER A 136 -15.26 1.56 -6.89
CA SER A 136 -14.14 1.02 -7.65
C SER A 136 -13.87 -0.43 -7.25
N PRO A 137 -14.13 -1.41 -8.14
CA PRO A 137 -13.66 -2.77 -7.92
C PRO A 137 -12.14 -2.82 -8.13
N LEU A 138 -11.44 -3.50 -7.22
CA LEU A 138 -10.01 -3.74 -7.33
C LEU A 138 -9.75 -5.23 -7.21
N PHE A 139 -9.14 -5.79 -8.26
CA PHE A 139 -8.61 -7.15 -8.25
C PHE A 139 -7.09 -7.08 -8.06
N ARG A 140 -6.63 -7.44 -6.86
CA ARG A 140 -5.21 -7.49 -6.51
C ARG A 140 -4.67 -8.89 -6.70
N MET A 141 -3.44 -8.98 -7.18
CA MET A 141 -2.67 -10.21 -7.31
C MET A 141 -1.24 -9.91 -6.90
N ALA A 142 -0.58 -10.83 -6.20
CA ALA A 142 0.78 -10.63 -5.75
C ALA A 142 1.61 -11.92 -5.85
N PHE A 143 2.80 -11.76 -6.43
CA PHE A 143 3.88 -12.75 -6.46
C PHE A 143 3.44 -14.12 -6.98
N PHE A 144 3.26 -14.19 -8.29
CA PHE A 144 3.09 -15.46 -8.99
C PHE A 144 4.31 -16.35 -8.75
N ASP A 145 4.07 -17.65 -8.62
CA ASP A 145 5.16 -18.63 -8.46
C ASP A 145 5.97 -18.78 -9.75
N ASP A 146 5.34 -18.52 -10.91
CA ASP A 146 5.96 -18.53 -12.24
C ASP A 146 5.65 -17.24 -13.01
N GLU A 147 6.68 -16.60 -13.56
CA GLU A 147 6.57 -15.32 -14.29
C GLU A 147 5.94 -15.46 -15.69
N ASP A 148 6.11 -16.62 -16.34
CA ASP A 148 5.50 -16.89 -17.64
C ASP A 148 3.99 -17.09 -17.46
N ASP A 149 3.57 -17.82 -16.40
CA ASP A 149 2.16 -17.97 -16.02
C ASP A 149 1.50 -16.61 -15.73
N MET A 150 2.19 -15.72 -14.99
CA MET A 150 1.73 -14.35 -14.77
C MET A 150 1.52 -13.62 -16.10
N THR A 151 2.53 -13.69 -16.97
CA THR A 151 2.53 -12.98 -18.25
C THR A 151 1.39 -13.45 -19.14
N ASP A 152 1.16 -14.76 -19.20
CA ASP A 152 0.09 -15.36 -19.99
C ASP A 152 -1.29 -15.05 -19.41
N TYR A 153 -1.45 -15.06 -18.09
CA TYR A 153 -2.71 -14.68 -17.44
C TYR A 153 -3.08 -13.21 -17.70
N LEU A 154 -2.11 -12.29 -17.56
CA LEU A 154 -2.32 -10.86 -17.80
C LEU A 154 -2.56 -10.53 -19.28
N ARG A 155 -2.02 -11.32 -20.22
CA ARG A 155 -2.25 -11.15 -21.67
C ARG A 155 -3.55 -11.76 -22.15
N SER A 156 -3.93 -12.93 -21.63
CA SER A 156 -5.13 -13.63 -22.05
C SER A 156 -6.41 -13.04 -21.44
N ILE A 157 -6.30 -12.43 -20.26
CA ILE A 157 -7.43 -11.85 -19.49
C ILE A 157 -8.59 -12.87 -19.47
N PRO A 158 -8.45 -13.99 -18.75
CA PRO A 158 -9.40 -15.10 -18.81
C PRO A 158 -10.69 -14.82 -18.01
N TRP A 159 -11.10 -13.55 -17.95
CA TRP A 159 -12.26 -13.08 -17.22
C TRP A 159 -12.96 -11.94 -17.98
N SER A 160 -14.27 -11.81 -17.74
CA SER A 160 -15.14 -10.79 -18.32
C SER A 160 -15.82 -10.00 -17.21
N LEU A 161 -15.72 -8.67 -17.28
CA LEU A 161 -16.42 -7.75 -16.40
C LEU A 161 -17.66 -7.20 -17.11
N LEU A 162 -18.84 -7.50 -16.56
CA LEU A 162 -20.12 -7.14 -17.14
C LEU A 162 -20.85 -6.16 -16.22
N ARG A 163 -21.37 -5.08 -16.79
CA ARG A 163 -22.43 -4.29 -16.14
C ARG A 163 -23.78 -4.83 -16.61
N VAL A 164 -24.55 -5.39 -15.69
CA VAL A 164 -25.86 -5.96 -15.96
C VAL A 164 -26.93 -4.93 -15.60
N THR A 165 -27.68 -4.50 -16.62
CA THR A 165 -28.76 -3.53 -16.48
C THR A 165 -30.09 -4.19 -16.88
N PRO A 166 -31.11 -4.20 -16.00
CA PRO A 166 -32.44 -4.69 -16.35
C PRO A 166 -33.05 -3.90 -17.50
N LYS A 167 -33.67 -4.60 -18.45
CA LYS A 167 -34.42 -3.96 -19.56
C LYS A 167 -35.71 -3.29 -19.07
N VAL A 168 -36.28 -3.81 -17.99
CA VAL A 168 -37.48 -3.29 -17.34
C VAL A 168 -37.07 -2.92 -15.93
N MET A 169 -37.21 -1.64 -15.57
CA MET A 169 -36.94 -1.20 -14.21
C MET A 169 -38.01 -1.76 -13.28
N THR A 170 -37.57 -2.31 -12.15
CA THR A 170 -38.45 -2.71 -11.06
C THR A 170 -38.30 -1.71 -9.92
N ASN A 171 -39.41 -1.21 -9.40
CA ASN A 171 -39.37 -0.33 -8.21
C ASN A 171 -39.30 -1.14 -6.89
N GLU A 172 -39.32 -2.47 -6.98
CA GLU A 172 -39.25 -3.38 -5.84
C GLU A 172 -37.81 -3.90 -5.70
N THR A 173 -36.97 -3.12 -5.01
CA THR A 173 -35.62 -3.54 -4.63
C THR A 173 -35.65 -4.18 -3.24
N ILE A 174 -34.80 -5.18 -3.01
CA ILE A 174 -34.50 -5.72 -1.69
C ILE A 174 -33.04 -5.37 -1.38
N PRO A 175 -32.77 -4.31 -0.61
CA PRO A 175 -31.41 -3.84 -0.39
C PRO A 175 -30.58 -4.85 0.43
N PHE A 176 -29.26 -4.74 0.33
CA PHE A 176 -28.34 -5.33 1.31
C PHE A 176 -28.13 -4.39 2.49
N ASP A 177 -28.16 -4.95 3.70
CA ASP A 177 -27.72 -4.25 4.91
C ASP A 177 -26.20 -4.05 4.86
N ARG A 178 -25.68 -3.04 5.56
CA ARG A 178 -24.23 -2.93 5.79
C ARG A 178 -23.74 -4.13 6.60
N ILE A 179 -22.69 -4.80 6.15
CA ILE A 179 -22.16 -5.98 6.84
C ILE A 179 -21.39 -5.60 8.11
N GLU A 180 -21.41 -6.48 9.12
CA GLU A 180 -20.42 -6.48 10.19
C GLU A 180 -19.15 -7.15 9.67
N ARG A 181 -17.99 -6.52 9.88
CA ARG A 181 -16.72 -7.03 9.36
C ARG A 181 -16.12 -8.12 10.23
N ASP A 182 -15.44 -9.04 9.56
CA ASP A 182 -14.71 -10.12 10.20
C ASP A 182 -13.56 -9.59 11.08
N VAL A 183 -13.45 -10.16 12.29
CA VAL A 183 -12.38 -9.81 13.22
C VAL A 183 -11.05 -10.44 12.76
N ARG A 184 -10.01 -9.63 12.61
CA ARG A 184 -8.66 -10.10 12.29
C ARG A 184 -8.07 -10.87 13.47
N SER A 185 -7.73 -12.14 13.26
CA SER A 185 -6.84 -13.00 14.06
C SER A 185 -6.73 -12.71 15.57
N ALA A 186 -7.88 -12.54 16.26
CA ALA A 186 -7.91 -12.07 17.65
C ALA A 186 -7.13 -12.99 18.62
N ASP A 187 -7.13 -14.29 18.31
CA ASP A 187 -6.50 -15.35 19.12
C ASP A 187 -5.01 -15.57 18.81
N ALA A 188 -4.44 -14.84 17.84
CA ALA A 188 -3.02 -14.95 17.53
C ALA A 188 -2.16 -14.55 18.73
N THR A 189 -1.07 -15.30 18.93
CA THR A 189 -0.02 -14.92 19.88
C THR A 189 0.61 -13.61 19.43
N THR A 190 1.17 -12.84 20.35
CA THR A 190 1.85 -11.59 19.98
C THR A 190 3.31 -11.83 19.61
N GLN A 191 3.83 -11.08 18.63
CA GLN A 191 5.23 -11.05 18.23
C GLN A 191 6.16 -10.37 19.24
N GLU A 192 5.68 -9.98 20.43
CA GLU A 192 6.52 -9.38 21.47
C GLU A 192 7.72 -10.26 21.89
N TYR A 193 7.65 -11.59 21.71
CA TYR A 193 8.78 -12.49 21.95
C TYR A 193 10.01 -12.17 21.09
N LEU A 194 9.82 -11.51 19.94
CA LEU A 194 10.88 -11.07 19.02
C LEU A 194 11.57 -9.77 19.48
N ARG A 195 11.00 -9.03 20.43
CA ARG A 195 11.53 -7.72 20.83
C ARG A 195 13.00 -7.76 21.32
N PRO A 196 13.45 -8.74 22.14
CA PRO A 196 14.84 -8.81 22.56
C PRO A 196 15.83 -8.93 21.39
N SER A 197 15.54 -9.81 20.42
CA SER A 197 16.36 -10.03 19.22
C SER A 197 16.35 -8.82 18.30
N MET A 198 15.20 -8.17 18.09
CA MET A 198 15.15 -6.90 17.34
C MET A 198 16.00 -5.81 18.00
N ASN A 199 15.97 -5.71 19.33
CA ASN A 199 16.80 -4.75 20.05
C ASN A 199 18.31 -5.08 19.91
N GLN A 200 18.68 -6.36 19.86
CA GLN A 200 20.05 -6.79 19.58
C GLN A 200 20.46 -6.41 18.15
N LEU A 201 19.63 -6.74 17.15
CA LEU A 201 19.88 -6.40 15.74
C LEU A 201 20.11 -4.91 15.54
N VAL A 202 19.25 -4.05 16.11
CA VAL A 202 19.41 -2.60 16.06
C VAL A 202 20.74 -2.15 16.67
N ARG A 203 21.17 -2.76 17.79
CA ARG A 203 22.46 -2.45 18.42
C ARG A 203 23.64 -2.86 17.54
N GLU A 204 23.61 -4.05 16.95
CA GLU A 204 24.69 -4.55 16.10
C GLU A 204 24.84 -3.73 14.81
N ILE A 205 23.72 -3.38 14.17
CA ILE A 205 23.73 -2.46 13.03
C ILE A 205 24.33 -1.11 13.43
N LYS A 206 23.89 -0.51 14.54
CA LYS A 206 24.45 0.76 15.02
C LYS A 206 25.95 0.68 15.33
N GLN A 207 26.41 -0.45 15.87
CA GLN A 207 27.83 -0.68 16.16
C GLN A 207 28.67 -0.74 14.88
N GLN A 208 28.18 -1.41 13.83
CA GLN A 208 28.86 -1.46 12.52
C GLN A 208 29.07 -0.06 11.92
N PHE A 209 28.15 0.88 12.18
CA PHE A 209 28.21 2.25 11.68
C PHE A 209 28.63 3.28 12.75
N LYS A 210 29.26 2.84 13.84
CA LYS A 210 29.71 3.70 14.94
C LYS A 210 30.64 4.82 14.43
N GLY A 211 30.39 6.05 14.89
CA GLY A 211 31.10 7.26 14.44
C GLY A 211 30.39 8.04 13.33
N ARG A 212 29.20 7.57 12.90
CA ARG A 212 28.28 8.31 12.03
C ARG A 212 27.09 8.81 12.85
N ASP A 213 26.66 10.04 12.62
CA ASP A 213 25.46 10.58 13.26
C ASP A 213 24.22 9.96 12.61
N GLY A 214 23.28 9.48 13.43
CA GLY A 214 22.10 8.77 12.99
C GLY A 214 20.94 8.92 13.96
N PHE A 215 19.70 8.84 13.43
CA PHE A 215 18.50 8.73 14.25
C PHE A 215 17.88 7.35 14.09
N GLU A 216 17.15 6.92 15.12
CA GLU A 216 16.25 5.76 15.05
C GLU A 216 14.82 6.26 15.15
N ALA A 217 13.94 5.80 14.26
CA ALA A 217 12.50 5.98 14.38
C ALA A 217 11.81 4.62 14.47
N ARG A 218 10.72 4.60 15.23
CA ARG A 218 9.77 3.48 15.29
C ARG A 218 8.61 3.77 14.35
N SER A 219 8.14 2.74 13.65
CA SER A 219 6.91 2.84 12.87
C SER A 219 5.67 2.79 13.76
N LEU A 220 4.58 3.30 13.20
CA LEU A 220 3.26 3.33 13.80
C LEU A 220 2.34 2.42 12.98
N VAL A 221 1.33 1.86 13.63
CA VAL A 221 0.20 1.25 12.93
C VAL A 221 -0.49 2.37 12.15
N VAL A 222 -0.73 2.14 10.87
CA VAL A 222 -1.44 3.06 9.97
C VAL A 222 -2.63 2.38 9.29
N ASP A 223 -3.08 1.27 9.86
CA ASP A 223 -4.34 0.64 9.53
C ASP A 223 -5.48 1.62 9.81
N ALA A 224 -6.34 1.80 8.81
CA ALA A 224 -7.49 2.67 8.90
C ALA A 224 -8.73 1.82 9.16
N ASP A 225 -9.67 2.36 9.94
CA ASP A 225 -10.99 1.76 10.10
C ASP A 225 -11.87 2.26 8.93
N PRO A 226 -12.18 1.40 7.94
CA PRO A 226 -12.95 1.81 6.78
C PRO A 226 -14.37 2.24 7.10
N ASP A 227 -14.99 1.69 8.14
CA ASP A 227 -16.34 2.07 8.51
C ASP A 227 -16.36 3.48 9.08
N LYS A 228 -15.36 3.79 9.90
CA LYS A 228 -15.11 5.16 10.36
C LYS A 228 -14.74 6.10 9.21
N CYS A 229 -13.93 5.66 8.24
CA CYS A 229 -13.57 6.47 7.08
C CYS A 229 -14.81 6.87 6.27
N ILE A 230 -15.73 5.93 6.07
CA ILE A 230 -17.02 6.14 5.39
C ILE A 230 -17.88 7.13 6.18
N ASP A 231 -18.13 6.84 7.46
CA ASP A 231 -19.03 7.63 8.30
C ASP A 231 -18.54 9.07 8.50
N GLU A 232 -17.23 9.25 8.68
CA GLU A 232 -16.59 10.56 8.88
C GLU A 232 -16.17 11.23 7.57
N ARG A 233 -16.37 10.58 6.41
CA ARG A 233 -15.94 11.04 5.08
C ARG A 233 -14.45 11.39 5.02
N THR A 234 -13.61 10.56 5.63
CA THR A 234 -12.15 10.73 5.68
C THR A 234 -11.42 9.75 4.76
N LYS A 235 -10.16 10.05 4.46
CA LYS A 235 -9.32 9.18 3.61
C LYS A 235 -8.96 7.87 4.32
N CYS A 236 -9.11 6.78 3.58
CA CYS A 236 -8.73 5.42 3.97
C CYS A 236 -7.61 4.81 3.12
N PHE A 237 -7.09 5.53 2.12
CA PHE A 237 -5.89 5.14 1.36
C PHE A 237 -5.92 3.74 0.74
N PHE A 238 -7.10 3.28 0.29
CA PHE A 238 -7.30 1.92 -0.21
C PHE A 238 -6.86 0.83 0.77
N GLU A 239 -7.13 1.05 2.07
CA GLU A 239 -6.94 0.03 3.10
C GLU A 239 -7.57 -1.30 2.70
N ASN A 240 -7.14 -2.38 3.32
CA ASN A 240 -7.74 -3.67 3.04
C ASN A 240 -7.63 -4.58 4.26
N THR A 241 -8.73 -5.23 4.63
CA THR A 241 -8.75 -6.14 5.79
C THR A 241 -7.91 -7.40 5.61
N ASP A 242 -7.46 -7.73 4.39
CA ASP A 242 -6.45 -8.77 4.12
C ASP A 242 -5.04 -8.38 4.57
N SER A 243 -4.80 -7.16 5.08
CA SER A 243 -3.43 -6.72 5.38
C SER A 243 -3.31 -5.83 6.61
N ALA A 244 -2.25 -6.04 7.39
CA ALA A 244 -1.80 -5.10 8.40
C ALA A 244 -0.81 -4.09 7.80
N TYR A 245 -0.96 -2.81 8.16
CA TYR A 245 -0.11 -1.72 7.66
C TYR A 245 0.64 -0.99 8.76
N PHE A 246 1.95 -0.83 8.57
CA PHE A 246 2.81 0.01 9.40
C PHE A 246 3.52 1.07 8.55
N GLY A 247 3.72 2.26 9.10
CA GLY A 247 4.46 3.33 8.42
C GLY A 247 5.29 4.18 9.37
N ASN A 248 6.34 4.85 8.86
CA ASN A 248 7.13 5.80 9.66
C ASN A 248 6.69 7.25 9.42
N PHE A 249 5.71 7.71 10.21
CA PHE A 249 5.22 9.09 10.12
C PHE A 249 5.63 9.94 11.34
N PRO A 250 6.05 11.21 11.15
CA PRO A 250 6.39 11.82 9.86
C PRO A 250 7.68 11.22 9.26
N GLY A 251 7.75 11.22 7.94
CA GLY A 251 8.95 10.83 7.20
C GLY A 251 10.13 11.79 7.40
N ARG A 252 11.26 11.49 6.76
CA ARG A 252 12.44 12.38 6.70
C ARG A 252 12.88 12.62 5.27
N LEU A 253 13.56 13.73 5.01
CA LEU A 253 14.19 13.95 3.72
C LEU A 253 15.12 12.79 3.37
N PHE A 254 15.00 12.26 2.14
CA PHE A 254 15.89 11.22 1.68
C PHE A 254 17.29 11.78 1.45
N PRO A 255 18.35 11.19 2.04
CA PRO A 255 19.69 11.77 2.04
C PRO A 255 20.33 11.73 0.64
N GLU A 256 21.13 12.74 0.33
CA GLU A 256 22.06 12.71 -0.82
C GLU A 256 23.32 11.91 -0.47
N TYR A 257 23.82 12.06 0.77
CA TYR A 257 25.03 11.41 1.28
C TYR A 257 24.73 10.65 2.57
N GLY A 258 24.26 9.41 2.43
CA GLY A 258 23.81 8.56 3.53
C GLY A 258 22.83 7.52 3.02
N HIS A 259 22.27 6.74 3.94
CA HIS A 259 21.24 5.77 3.61
C HIS A 259 20.34 5.49 4.81
N PHE A 260 19.22 4.82 4.55
CA PHE A 260 18.36 4.26 5.59
C PHE A 260 18.54 2.75 5.67
N VAL A 261 18.41 2.22 6.88
CA VAL A 261 18.24 0.79 7.15
C VAL A 261 16.87 0.59 7.78
N VAL A 262 16.04 -0.24 7.17
CA VAL A 262 14.74 -0.61 7.69
C VAL A 262 14.82 -2.01 8.25
N ILE A 263 14.47 -2.15 9.51
CA ILE A 263 14.62 -3.38 10.29
C ILE A 263 13.23 -3.79 10.77
N GLY A 264 12.76 -4.95 10.35
CA GLY A 264 11.42 -5.42 10.69
C GLY A 264 11.36 -6.94 10.78
N VAL A 265 10.15 -7.44 10.98
CA VAL A 265 9.86 -8.87 11.06
C VAL A 265 9.53 -9.37 9.66
N ASN A 266 10.12 -10.50 9.26
CA ASN A 266 9.60 -11.28 8.14
C ASN A 266 8.34 -12.00 8.63
N HIS A 267 7.17 -11.41 8.38
CA HIS A 267 5.91 -11.90 8.94
C HIS A 267 5.52 -13.29 8.42
N VAL A 268 6.08 -13.73 7.28
CA VAL A 268 5.91 -15.10 6.77
C VAL A 268 6.69 -16.11 7.61
N GLU A 269 7.98 -15.86 7.83
CA GLU A 269 8.84 -16.75 8.63
C GLU A 269 8.43 -16.76 10.11
N ALA A 270 7.78 -15.69 10.58
CA ALA A 270 7.14 -15.65 11.91
C ALA A 270 5.77 -16.34 11.96
N GLY A 271 5.17 -16.72 10.82
CA GLY A 271 3.89 -17.44 10.74
C GLY A 271 2.61 -16.59 10.80
N TYR A 272 2.69 -15.30 10.50
CA TYR A 272 1.57 -14.34 10.60
C TYR A 272 1.04 -13.86 9.24
N ALA A 273 1.74 -14.15 8.15
CA ALA A 273 1.38 -13.69 6.82
C ALA A 273 1.69 -14.74 5.76
N ARG A 274 0.94 -14.74 4.66
CA ARG A 274 1.27 -15.49 3.43
C ARG A 274 2.35 -14.78 2.61
N TYR A 275 2.37 -13.45 2.66
CA TYR A 275 3.50 -12.65 2.20
C TYR A 275 3.63 -11.35 3.00
N SER A 276 4.83 -10.78 3.03
CA SER A 276 5.08 -9.46 3.59
C SER A 276 6.01 -8.65 2.73
N SER A 277 5.93 -7.32 2.84
CA SER A 277 6.75 -6.40 2.08
C SER A 277 7.12 -5.17 2.89
N VAL A 278 8.29 -4.60 2.60
CA VAL A 278 8.66 -3.25 3.01
C VAL A 278 8.95 -2.40 1.78
N THR A 279 8.22 -1.30 1.64
CA THR A 279 8.23 -0.45 0.45
C THR A 279 8.66 0.96 0.79
N LEU A 280 9.52 1.55 -0.03
CA LEU A 280 9.84 2.98 0.02
C LEU A 280 8.93 3.77 -0.92
N TYR A 281 8.32 4.82 -0.38
CA TYR A 281 7.55 5.82 -1.11
C TYR A 281 8.19 7.20 -1.00
N GLY A 282 8.10 7.99 -2.07
CA GLY A 282 8.34 9.44 -2.03
C GLY A 282 7.06 10.16 -1.60
N ALA A 283 7.12 10.97 -0.55
CA ALA A 283 5.94 11.61 0.03
C ALA A 283 5.27 12.64 -0.90
N ARG A 284 6.01 13.18 -1.88
CA ARG A 284 5.49 14.19 -2.80
C ARG A 284 4.42 13.64 -3.74
N GLU A 285 4.72 12.53 -4.40
CA GLU A 285 3.82 11.93 -5.40
C GLU A 285 3.18 10.62 -4.90
N PHE A 286 3.60 10.13 -3.72
CA PHE A 286 3.22 8.85 -3.15
C PHE A 286 3.45 7.65 -4.10
N ILE A 287 4.45 7.78 -4.97
CA ILE A 287 4.90 6.74 -5.89
C ILE A 287 5.93 5.87 -5.17
N SER A 288 5.82 4.55 -5.38
CA SER A 288 6.79 3.60 -4.86
C SER A 288 8.11 3.70 -5.64
N VAL A 289 9.21 3.75 -4.90
CA VAL A 289 10.57 3.63 -5.45
C VAL A 289 10.92 2.16 -5.69
N GLY A 290 10.55 1.32 -4.74
CA GLY A 290 10.87 -0.10 -4.74
C GLY A 290 10.47 -0.77 -3.43
N SER A 291 10.44 -2.10 -3.46
CA SER A 291 10.05 -2.92 -2.31
C SER A 291 10.99 -4.10 -2.14
N PHE A 292 11.18 -4.52 -0.90
CA PHE A 292 11.67 -5.84 -0.56
C PHE A 292 10.53 -6.71 -0.04
N THR A 293 10.60 -8.01 -0.28
CA THR A 293 9.52 -8.95 -0.03
C THR A 293 10.00 -10.21 0.68
N SER A 294 9.07 -10.87 1.38
CA SER A 294 9.31 -12.19 1.99
C SER A 294 9.54 -13.30 0.97
N VAL A 295 9.18 -13.08 -0.30
CA VAL A 295 9.18 -14.12 -1.35
C VAL A 295 10.59 -14.38 -1.90
N GLY A 296 11.53 -13.46 -1.69
CA GLY A 296 12.92 -13.67 -2.11
C GLY A 296 13.97 -12.80 -1.43
N ASP A 297 13.60 -11.62 -0.93
CA ASP A 297 14.59 -10.61 -0.56
C ASP A 297 14.97 -10.63 0.93
N MET A 298 14.01 -10.94 1.80
CA MET A 298 14.16 -10.73 3.24
C MET A 298 15.12 -11.71 3.93
N LYS A 299 15.14 -12.95 3.47
CA LYS A 299 15.85 -14.06 4.13
C LYS A 299 17.37 -13.87 4.08
N GLY A 300 18.04 -14.15 5.19
CA GLY A 300 19.51 -14.03 5.33
C GLY A 300 20.03 -12.58 5.48
N SER A 301 19.19 -11.56 5.27
CA SER A 301 19.62 -10.15 5.33
C SER A 301 20.20 -9.72 6.70
N VAL A 302 19.89 -10.47 7.76
CA VAL A 302 20.37 -10.19 9.11
C VAL A 302 21.55 -11.06 9.56
N ASP A 303 21.94 -12.06 8.77
CA ASP A 303 22.93 -13.08 9.18
C ASP A 303 24.27 -12.47 9.58
N ARG A 304 24.69 -11.41 8.89
CA ARG A 304 25.96 -10.72 9.19
C ARG A 304 25.95 -9.95 10.51
N TYR A 305 24.77 -9.66 11.07
CA TYR A 305 24.63 -8.87 12.29
C TYR A 305 24.35 -9.74 13.52
N ILE A 306 23.53 -10.79 13.37
CA ILE A 306 23.08 -11.65 14.47
C ILE A 306 23.13 -13.15 14.08
N PRO A 307 24.31 -13.67 13.68
CA PRO A 307 24.42 -15.01 13.08
C PRO A 307 23.96 -16.16 13.99
N ASP A 308 24.08 -15.95 15.31
CA ASP A 308 23.79 -16.94 16.36
C ASP A 308 22.41 -16.74 17.02
N ASP A 309 21.62 -15.73 16.60
CA ASP A 309 20.30 -15.48 17.17
C ASP A 309 19.30 -16.55 16.67
N PRO A 310 18.55 -17.20 17.57
CA PRO A 310 17.63 -18.28 17.19
C PRO A 310 16.43 -17.81 16.35
N TYR A 311 16.14 -16.52 16.34
CA TYR A 311 15.02 -15.93 15.58
C TYR A 311 15.48 -15.15 14.34
N LYS A 312 16.77 -15.23 13.95
CA LYS A 312 17.32 -14.43 12.84
C LYS A 312 16.54 -14.54 11.53
N ASP A 313 16.00 -15.73 11.19
CA ASP A 313 15.23 -15.94 9.97
C ASP A 313 13.87 -15.21 9.98
N GLN A 314 13.39 -14.79 11.15
CA GLN A 314 12.17 -14.01 11.32
C GLN A 314 12.40 -12.50 11.21
N PHE A 315 13.61 -12.04 10.91
CA PHE A 315 13.91 -10.62 10.74
C PHE A 315 14.43 -10.30 9.34
N TYR A 316 14.28 -9.03 8.99
CA TYR A 316 14.98 -8.45 7.85
C TYR A 316 15.73 -7.17 8.25
N ALA A 317 16.79 -6.85 7.51
CA ALA A 317 17.46 -5.54 7.56
C ALA A 317 17.78 -5.08 6.13
N MET A 318 17.04 -4.07 5.67
CA MET A 318 17.05 -3.61 4.28
C MET A 318 17.59 -2.21 4.13
N HIS A 319 18.50 -2.02 3.18
CA HIS A 319 19.17 -0.74 2.93
C HIS A 319 18.49 0.01 1.76
N PHE A 320 18.38 1.33 1.89
CA PHE A 320 17.85 2.20 0.84
C PHE A 320 18.80 3.37 0.64
N LYS A 321 19.40 3.46 -0.55
CA LYS A 321 20.51 4.39 -0.81
C LYS A 321 20.47 4.90 -2.25
N ARG A 322 21.05 6.09 -2.49
CA ARG A 322 21.20 6.64 -3.86
C ARG A 322 22.08 5.79 -4.78
N ASN A 323 23.00 5.01 -4.22
CA ASN A 323 23.90 4.12 -4.92
C ASN A 323 24.29 2.95 -4.00
N CYS A 324 23.85 1.75 -4.34
CA CYS A 324 24.04 0.50 -3.61
C CYS A 324 25.31 -0.27 -4.01
N THR A 325 26.20 0.27 -4.84
CA THR A 325 27.42 -0.42 -5.28
C THR A 325 28.20 -0.99 -4.09
N GLY A 326 28.36 -2.32 -4.08
CA GLY A 326 29.06 -3.05 -3.01
C GLY A 326 28.26 -3.25 -1.71
N MET A 327 26.95 -3.03 -1.73
CA MET A 327 26.05 -3.21 -0.60
C MET A 327 24.95 -4.23 -0.95
N GLU A 328 24.94 -5.35 -0.24
CA GLU A 328 23.89 -6.35 -0.32
C GLU A 328 22.61 -5.86 0.36
N TYR A 329 21.46 -6.44 -0.02
CA TYR A 329 20.14 -6.11 0.53
C TYR A 329 19.84 -4.61 0.45
N CYS A 330 20.10 -4.02 -0.71
CA CYS A 330 20.02 -2.58 -0.94
C CYS A 330 19.23 -2.23 -2.22
N ILE A 331 18.25 -1.33 -2.10
CA ILE A 331 17.55 -0.72 -3.25
C ILE A 331 18.19 0.62 -3.60
N ASP A 332 18.55 0.75 -4.87
CA ASP A 332 18.95 2.02 -5.47
C ASP A 332 17.75 2.97 -5.54
N VAL A 333 17.96 4.20 -5.08
CA VAL A 333 16.94 5.25 -5.06
C VAL A 333 17.35 6.34 -6.04
N PRO A 334 17.04 6.20 -7.35
CA PRO A 334 17.46 7.16 -8.35
C PRO A 334 16.78 8.51 -8.16
N LEU A 335 17.35 9.56 -8.75
CA LEU A 335 16.80 10.93 -8.71
C LEU A 335 15.77 11.19 -9.82
N GLU A 336 15.81 10.37 -10.88
CA GLU A 336 15.04 10.53 -12.11
C GLU A 336 14.66 9.15 -12.66
N GLY A 337 13.63 9.10 -13.51
CA GLY A 337 13.09 7.88 -14.09
C GLY A 337 11.93 7.28 -13.31
N GLU A 338 11.39 6.17 -13.81
CA GLU A 338 10.36 5.39 -13.13
C GLU A 338 10.91 4.82 -11.82
N GLY A 339 10.10 4.81 -10.76
CA GLY A 339 10.54 4.39 -9.43
C GLY A 339 11.60 5.29 -8.80
N SER A 340 11.72 6.55 -9.24
CA SER A 340 12.68 7.50 -8.65
C SER A 340 12.10 8.29 -7.49
N MET A 341 12.99 8.83 -6.66
CA MET A 341 12.65 9.81 -5.63
C MET A 341 13.46 11.07 -5.86
N VAL A 342 12.77 12.15 -6.23
CA VAL A 342 13.41 13.43 -6.54
C VAL A 342 14.23 13.97 -5.36
N ALA A 343 15.19 14.84 -5.67
CA ALA A 343 15.98 15.50 -4.64
C ALA A 343 15.06 16.24 -3.65
N ARG A 344 15.38 16.11 -2.35
CA ARG A 344 14.62 16.72 -1.25
C ARG A 344 13.16 16.24 -1.11
N ASP A 345 12.83 15.08 -1.67
CA ASP A 345 11.61 14.40 -1.26
C ASP A 345 11.77 13.75 0.13
N THR A 346 10.64 13.52 0.79
CA THR A 346 10.55 12.87 2.09
C THR A 346 10.27 11.39 1.91
N GLN A 347 11.06 10.53 2.55
CA GLN A 347 10.79 9.09 2.55
C GLN A 347 9.61 8.74 3.45
N ILE A 348 8.82 7.78 2.98
CA ILE A 348 7.85 7.02 3.77
C ILE A 348 8.12 5.55 3.48
N PHE A 349 8.54 4.79 4.50
CA PHE A 349 8.52 3.34 4.47
C PHE A 349 7.17 2.83 4.94
N MET A 350 6.66 1.84 4.21
CA MET A 350 5.45 1.11 4.56
C MET A 350 5.81 -0.37 4.66
N ASP A 351 5.56 -0.97 5.82
CA ASP A 351 5.65 -2.41 6.02
C ASP A 351 4.23 -2.98 6.00
N ARG A 352 4.06 -4.11 5.32
CA ARG A 352 2.78 -4.75 5.09
C ARG A 352 2.87 -6.25 5.32
N ALA A 353 1.89 -6.80 6.03
CA ALA A 353 1.72 -8.23 6.24
C ALA A 353 0.35 -8.64 5.70
N TYR A 354 0.34 -9.49 4.68
CA TYR A 354 -0.88 -9.89 3.96
C TYR A 354 -1.28 -11.32 4.28
N MET A 355 -2.58 -11.52 4.45
CA MET A 355 -3.28 -12.79 4.68
C MET A 355 -2.72 -13.59 5.85
N ASP A 356 -3.46 -13.63 6.96
CA ASP A 356 -3.14 -14.58 8.02
C ASP A 356 -3.26 -16.01 7.46
N PRO A 357 -2.23 -16.87 7.63
CA PRO A 357 -2.29 -18.25 7.16
C PRO A 357 -3.46 -19.07 7.73
N ASN A 358 -4.03 -18.66 8.86
CA ASN A 358 -5.09 -19.34 9.59
C ASN A 358 -6.44 -18.62 9.52
N GLY A 359 -6.56 -17.55 8.74
CA GLY A 359 -7.76 -16.71 8.68
C GLY A 359 -8.21 -16.38 7.25
N THR A 360 -9.31 -15.64 7.18
CA THR A 360 -9.86 -15.06 5.95
C THR A 360 -9.39 -13.63 5.70
N ASN A 361 -8.73 -13.01 6.67
CA ASN A 361 -8.23 -11.64 6.65
C ASN A 361 -6.73 -11.59 6.96
N GLY A 362 -6.15 -10.39 6.96
CA GLY A 362 -4.79 -10.13 7.41
C GLY A 362 -4.63 -10.32 8.93
N PRO A 363 -3.37 -10.41 9.42
CA PRO A 363 -3.11 -10.50 10.85
C PRO A 363 -3.57 -9.25 11.60
N ASP A 364 -3.89 -9.40 12.90
CA ASP A 364 -4.17 -8.27 13.79
C ASP A 364 -2.90 -7.39 13.97
N PRO A 365 -2.91 -6.12 13.54
CA PRO A 365 -1.76 -5.22 13.68
C PRO A 365 -1.31 -5.04 15.14
N ALA A 366 -2.21 -5.18 16.11
CA ALA A 366 -1.86 -5.07 17.53
C ALA A 366 -1.02 -6.25 18.04
N LYS A 367 -1.00 -7.38 17.32
CA LYS A 367 -0.19 -8.56 17.64
C LYS A 367 1.17 -8.52 16.99
N LEU A 368 1.37 -7.67 15.97
CA LEU A 368 2.62 -7.60 15.21
C LEU A 368 3.61 -6.63 15.83
N LEU A 369 4.90 -6.91 15.62
CA LEU A 369 5.99 -6.09 16.11
C LEU A 369 6.33 -4.99 15.07
N PRO A 370 6.17 -3.69 15.39
CA PRO A 370 6.45 -2.63 14.42
C PRO A 370 7.93 -2.58 14.04
N PHE A 371 8.22 -2.28 12.78
CA PHE A 371 9.57 -2.08 12.26
C PHE A 371 10.30 -0.84 12.86
N ARG A 372 11.59 -0.73 12.56
CA ARG A 372 12.50 0.37 12.93
C ARG A 372 13.19 0.91 11.70
N VAL A 373 13.48 2.21 11.72
CA VAL A 373 14.25 2.89 10.68
C VAL A 373 15.48 3.52 11.32
N ILE A 374 16.65 3.22 10.79
CA ILE A 374 17.92 3.85 11.18
C ILE A 374 18.42 4.68 10.01
N TYR A 375 18.75 5.94 10.26
CA TYR A 375 19.51 6.76 9.32
C TYR A 375 21.01 6.64 9.59
N ILE A 376 21.79 6.48 8.53
CA ILE A 376 23.26 6.45 8.58
C ILE A 376 23.80 7.57 7.69
N GLU A 377 24.42 8.58 8.29
CA GLU A 377 25.09 9.65 7.57
C GLU A 377 26.46 9.19 7.06
N GLU A 378 26.71 9.20 5.75
CA GLU A 378 27.97 8.68 5.22
C GLU A 378 29.08 9.73 5.01
N GLN A 379 28.73 11.01 5.04
CA GLN A 379 29.67 12.14 4.94
C GLN A 379 29.47 13.13 6.10
N PRO A 380 30.54 13.54 6.81
CA PRO A 380 30.41 14.47 7.93
C PRO A 380 29.83 15.83 7.51
N LEU A 381 28.98 16.43 8.35
CA LEU A 381 28.48 17.80 8.18
C LEU A 381 29.59 18.85 7.95
N SER A 382 30.82 18.61 8.45
CA SER A 382 31.96 19.50 8.24
C SER A 382 32.46 19.56 6.79
N SER A 383 32.37 18.46 6.03
CA SER A 383 32.74 18.46 4.59
C SER A 383 31.67 19.18 3.75
N LYS A 384 30.40 19.16 4.16
CA LYS A 384 29.28 19.88 3.52
C LYS A 384 29.49 21.41 3.53
N VAL A 385 30.07 21.97 4.59
CA VAL A 385 30.41 23.41 4.65
C VAL A 385 31.53 23.76 3.67
N SER A 386 32.50 22.88 3.46
CA SER A 386 33.60 23.10 2.52
C SER A 386 33.15 23.03 1.06
N MET A 387 32.37 22.01 0.70
CA MET A 387 31.81 21.86 -0.65
C MET A 387 30.78 22.94 -0.98
N GLY A 388 29.95 23.34 -0.01
CA GLY A 388 29.02 24.46 -0.18
C GLY A 388 29.75 25.77 -0.50
N LYS A 389 30.87 26.04 0.19
CA LYS A 389 31.73 27.20 -0.07
C LYS A 389 32.41 27.14 -1.44
N GLU A 390 32.90 25.97 -1.86
CA GLU A 390 33.50 25.79 -3.19
C GLU A 390 32.47 25.92 -4.31
N ARG A 391 31.28 25.33 -4.16
CA ARG A 391 30.20 25.42 -5.16
C ARG A 391 29.66 26.86 -5.27
N PHE A 392 29.51 27.58 -4.15
CA PHE A 392 29.20 29.01 -4.16
C PHE A 392 30.33 29.84 -4.79
N SER A 393 31.59 29.52 -4.51
CA SER A 393 32.76 30.18 -5.11
C SER A 393 32.81 29.98 -6.63
N GLN A 394 32.55 28.77 -7.12
CA GLN A 394 32.51 28.47 -8.56
C GLN A 394 31.32 29.12 -9.27
N ILE A 395 30.12 29.11 -8.66
CA ILE A 395 28.95 29.81 -9.19
C ILE A 395 29.20 31.32 -9.23
N ARG A 396 29.77 31.88 -8.16
CA ARG A 396 30.13 33.31 -8.08
C ARG A 396 31.20 33.70 -9.10
N LYS A 397 32.22 32.87 -9.33
CA LYS A 397 33.24 33.10 -10.38
C LYS A 397 32.68 33.01 -11.80
N ARG A 398 31.68 32.15 -12.03
CA ARG A 398 30.98 32.06 -13.33
C ARG A 398 30.04 33.23 -13.57
N LEU A 399 29.32 33.68 -12.55
CA LEU A 399 28.36 34.78 -12.66
C LEU A 399 29.02 36.17 -12.61
N PHE A 400 30.19 36.28 -11.98
CA PHE A 400 30.91 37.55 -11.79
C PHE A 400 32.42 37.37 -11.98
N PRO A 401 32.91 37.16 -13.21
CA PRO A 401 34.33 37.13 -13.47
C PRO A 401 34.94 38.52 -13.23
N GLY A 402 35.81 38.65 -12.22
CA GLY A 402 36.64 39.84 -12.01
C GLY A 402 36.32 40.77 -10.83
N LYS A 403 35.51 40.35 -9.85
CA LYS A 403 35.33 41.11 -8.60
C LYS A 403 35.86 40.35 -7.38
N ASP A 404 37.13 40.56 -7.09
CA ASP A 404 37.67 40.31 -5.76
C ASP A 404 37.36 41.50 -4.83
N ASP A 405 37.10 41.14 -3.57
CA ASP A 405 36.99 41.94 -2.36
C ASP A 405 35.78 42.85 -2.06
N LYS A 406 35.16 42.45 -0.94
CA LYS A 406 34.59 43.23 0.19
C LYS A 406 33.41 44.18 -0.09
N ASN A 407 32.37 43.97 0.73
CA ASN A 407 31.13 44.72 0.87
C ASN A 407 30.11 44.61 -0.27
N THR A 408 29.15 43.70 -0.12
CA THR A 408 27.79 43.94 -0.62
C THR A 408 26.77 43.15 0.20
N THR A 409 25.85 43.88 0.82
CA THR A 409 24.70 43.39 1.59
C THR A 409 23.70 42.71 0.66
N VAL A 410 23.29 41.48 0.96
CA VAL A 410 22.31 40.73 0.15
C VAL A 410 20.89 41.20 0.51
N GLN A 411 20.22 41.90 -0.40
CA GLN A 411 18.76 42.04 -0.39
C GLN A 411 18.14 40.89 -1.18
N GLY A 412 17.04 40.35 -0.64
CA GLY A 412 16.37 39.14 -1.12
C GLY A 412 15.87 39.23 -2.55
N LEU A 413 16.13 38.16 -3.31
CA LEU A 413 15.53 37.92 -4.61
C LEU A 413 14.38 36.93 -4.45
N ASN A 414 13.16 37.45 -4.52
CA ASN A 414 11.98 36.68 -4.91
C ASN A 414 12.14 36.32 -6.39
N VAL A 415 12.19 35.03 -6.70
CA VAL A 415 12.13 34.52 -8.07
C VAL A 415 10.75 33.87 -8.24
N PRO A 416 9.90 34.33 -9.17
CA PRO A 416 8.63 33.69 -9.47
C PRO A 416 8.86 32.40 -10.28
N TYR A 417 8.12 31.35 -9.95
CA TYR A 417 8.06 30.09 -10.71
C TYR A 417 7.41 30.33 -12.09
N PRO A 418 7.94 29.76 -13.19
CA PRO A 418 7.23 29.73 -14.46
C PRO A 418 6.14 28.64 -14.47
N PRO A 419 5.03 28.81 -15.20
CA PRO A 419 4.00 27.80 -15.36
C PRO A 419 4.47 26.66 -16.28
N TYR A 420 4.10 25.43 -15.95
CA TYR A 420 4.32 24.25 -16.80
C TYR A 420 3.35 24.25 -18.00
N PRO A 421 3.78 23.84 -19.20
CA PRO A 421 2.89 23.55 -20.31
C PRO A 421 2.23 22.18 -20.14
N ILE A 422 0.94 22.13 -20.46
CA ILE A 422 0.10 20.94 -20.56
C ILE A 422 0.24 20.38 -21.98
N GLU A 423 0.60 19.11 -22.11
CA GLU A 423 0.24 18.24 -23.24
C GLU A 423 -0.25 16.90 -22.70
#